data_AF-A0A3R9RRF1-F1
#
_entry.id   AF-A0A3R9RRF1-F1
#
_cell.length_a   1.000
_cell.length_b   1.000
_cell.length_c   1.000
_cell.angle_alpha   90.00
_cell.angle_beta   90.00
_cell.angle_gamma   90.00
#
_symmetry.space_group_name_H-M   'P 1'
#
loop_
_entity.id
_entity.type
_entity.pdbx_description
1 polymer ?
#
loop_
_entity_poly.entity_id
_entity_poly.type
_entity_poly.pdbx_seq_one_letter_code
_entity_poly.pdbx_strand_id
1 'polypeptide(L)'
;TLEKQGPGDITAADLRLPHNVEVVNPEHLIGTLSATGSLKMRLKVSQGRGYETSDSRFPEGETRPVGRLQLDASYSPIKRVSYTVENARVEQRTDLDKLVIDLETNGTVDPEEAIRKAATILQQQIAIFVDLQKDQTPVAQ
;
A
#
# COMPACT_ATOMS: atom_id res chain seq x y z
N THR A 1 -12.69 -11.35 11.53
CA THR A 1 -13.88 -12.10 11.04
C THR A 1 -15.11 -11.27 11.26
N LEU A 2 -16.19 -11.50 10.50
CA LEU A 2 -17.44 -10.75 10.64
C LEU A 2 -18.62 -11.72 10.74
N GLU A 3 -19.48 -11.49 11.73
CA GLU A 3 -20.73 -12.24 11.93
C GLU A 3 -21.78 -11.28 12.48
N LYS A 4 -22.84 -11.03 11.69
CA LYS A 4 -23.94 -10.11 12.04
C LYS A 4 -25.27 -10.65 11.54
N GLN A 5 -26.33 -10.45 12.32
CA GLN A 5 -27.68 -10.95 12.05
C GLN A 5 -28.71 -9.87 12.36
N GLY A 6 -29.82 -9.88 11.63
CA GLY A 6 -30.90 -8.91 11.78
C GLY A 6 -30.68 -7.63 10.96
N PRO A 7 -31.70 -6.77 10.89
CA PRO A 7 -31.67 -5.59 10.03
C PRO A 7 -30.66 -4.54 10.53
N GLY A 8 -29.95 -3.92 9.59
CA GLY A 8 -29.07 -2.78 9.89
C GLY A 8 -27.81 -2.72 9.04
N ASP A 9 -27.06 -1.65 9.22
CA ASP A 9 -25.81 -1.40 8.50
C ASP A 9 -24.64 -2.18 9.12
N ILE A 10 -23.82 -2.74 8.25
CA ILE A 10 -22.56 -3.39 8.58
C ILE A 10 -21.43 -2.44 8.22
N THR A 11 -20.65 -2.05 9.21
CA THR A 11 -19.48 -1.17 9.05
C THR A 11 -18.18 -1.94 9.30
N ALA A 12 -17.05 -1.37 8.93
CA ALA A 12 -15.74 -1.97 9.21
C ALA A 12 -15.44 -2.08 10.71
N ALA A 13 -16.08 -1.24 11.55
CA ALA A 13 -16.03 -1.37 13.01
C ALA A 13 -16.63 -2.69 13.54
N ASP A 14 -17.53 -3.34 12.80
CA ASP A 14 -18.11 -4.62 13.19
C ASP A 14 -17.12 -5.81 13.02
N LEU A 15 -15.94 -5.58 12.44
CA LEU A 15 -14.92 -6.61 12.24
C LEU A 15 -14.26 -7.01 13.55
N ARG A 16 -14.25 -8.31 13.84
CA ARG A 16 -13.43 -8.88 14.92
C ARG A 16 -11.99 -9.01 14.45
N LEU A 17 -11.10 -8.20 15.01
CA LEU A 17 -9.69 -8.11 14.63
C LEU A 17 -8.79 -8.87 15.63
N PRO A 18 -7.68 -9.47 15.19
CA PRO A 18 -6.60 -9.90 16.07
C PRO A 18 -5.81 -8.70 16.60
N HIS A 19 -5.03 -8.88 17.67
CA HIS A 19 -4.30 -7.79 18.35
C HIS A 19 -3.28 -7.03 17.49
N ASN A 20 -2.83 -7.60 16.38
CA ASN A 20 -1.81 -7.02 15.50
C ASN A 20 -2.40 -6.37 14.24
N VAL A 21 -3.72 -6.19 14.17
CA VAL A 21 -4.40 -5.62 13.01
C VAL A 21 -5.33 -4.50 13.47
N GLU A 22 -5.25 -3.38 12.79
CA GLU A 22 -6.08 -2.21 13.00
C GLU A 22 -6.81 -1.86 11.70
N VAL A 23 -8.04 -1.35 11.83
CA VAL A 23 -8.83 -0.81 10.74
C VAL A 23 -8.74 0.71 10.80
N VAL A 24 -8.19 1.31 9.75
CA VAL A 24 -7.97 2.77 9.67
C VAL A 24 -9.27 3.55 9.43
N ASN A 25 -10.28 2.93 8.80
CA ASN A 25 -11.56 3.55 8.43
C ASN A 25 -12.76 2.76 9.02
N PRO A 26 -13.00 2.82 10.34
CA PRO A 26 -14.03 2.02 11.01
C PRO A 26 -15.46 2.32 10.53
N GLU A 27 -15.72 3.54 10.07
CA GLU A 27 -17.02 3.99 9.55
C GLU A 27 -17.37 3.47 8.15
N HIS A 28 -16.45 2.76 7.49
CA HIS A 28 -16.67 2.27 6.15
C HIS A 28 -17.83 1.28 6.07
N LEU A 29 -18.87 1.62 5.32
CA LEU A 29 -20.03 0.78 5.07
C LEU A 29 -19.66 -0.41 4.18
N ILE A 30 -19.78 -1.62 4.71
CA ILE A 30 -19.56 -2.87 4.00
C ILE A 30 -20.85 -3.32 3.28
N GLY A 31 -22.00 -3.08 3.89
CA GLY A 31 -23.32 -3.38 3.32
C GLY A 31 -24.45 -3.27 4.34
N THR A 32 -25.68 -3.51 3.91
CA THR A 32 -26.88 -3.42 4.75
C THR A 32 -27.63 -4.76 4.76
N LEU A 33 -28.04 -5.22 5.94
CA LEU A 33 -28.82 -6.44 6.12
C LEU A 33 -30.32 -6.15 6.14
N SER A 34 -31.10 -7.03 5.49
CA SER A 34 -32.55 -7.05 5.59
C SER A 34 -33.02 -7.70 6.90
N ALA A 35 -34.32 -7.64 7.19
CA ALA A 35 -34.91 -8.10 8.45
C ALA A 35 -34.58 -9.55 8.83
N THR A 36 -34.43 -10.44 7.85
CA THR A 36 -34.06 -11.85 8.04
C THR A 36 -32.64 -12.16 7.54
N GLY A 37 -31.84 -11.13 7.27
CA GLY A 37 -30.49 -11.27 6.73
C GLY A 37 -29.49 -11.72 7.79
N SER A 38 -28.57 -12.60 7.38
CA SER A 38 -27.40 -12.98 8.17
C SER A 38 -26.16 -12.97 7.29
N LEU A 39 -25.08 -12.33 7.76
CA LEU A 39 -23.78 -12.36 7.08
C LEU A 39 -22.73 -12.98 7.98
N LYS A 40 -22.05 -13.99 7.45
CA LYS A 40 -20.88 -14.63 8.09
C LYS A 40 -19.75 -14.71 7.07
N MET A 41 -18.65 -14.00 7.34
CA MET A 41 -17.50 -13.99 6.46
C MET A 41 -16.18 -14.03 7.23
N ARG A 42 -15.18 -14.66 6.61
CA ARG A 42 -13.80 -14.69 7.08
C ARG A 42 -12.92 -14.00 6.06
N LEU A 43 -12.26 -12.92 6.47
CA LEU A 43 -11.29 -12.20 5.67
C LEU A 43 -9.89 -12.72 6.00
N LYS A 44 -9.04 -12.83 4.98
CA LYS A 44 -7.61 -13.08 5.11
C LYS A 44 -6.89 -11.81 4.69
N VAL A 45 -6.01 -11.31 5.55
CA VAL A 45 -5.18 -10.14 5.30
C VAL A 45 -3.72 -10.59 5.28
N SER A 46 -2.92 -10.04 4.37
CA SER A 46 -1.48 -10.32 4.23
C SER A 46 -0.71 -9.03 4.01
N GLN A 47 0.57 -9.04 4.36
CA GLN A 47 1.49 -7.97 4.00
C GLN A 47 2.13 -8.28 2.64
N GLY A 48 2.29 -7.26 1.82
CA GLY A 48 2.85 -7.37 0.48
C GLY A 48 3.35 -6.01 -0.01
N ARG A 49 3.67 -5.91 -1.29
CA ARG A 49 4.12 -4.66 -1.92
C ARG A 49 3.37 -4.44 -3.23
N GLY A 50 3.03 -3.19 -3.50
CA GLY A 50 2.38 -2.80 -4.75
C GLY A 50 0.96 -3.33 -4.87
N TYR A 51 0.63 -3.83 -6.06
CA TYR A 51 -0.68 -4.36 -6.42
C TYR A 51 -0.53 -5.78 -6.96
N GLU A 52 -1.38 -6.68 -6.50
CA GLU A 52 -1.35 -8.08 -6.89
C GLU A 52 -2.77 -8.52 -7.23
N THR A 53 -2.96 -8.94 -8.49
CA THR A 53 -4.26 -9.39 -9.01
C THR A 53 -4.64 -10.74 -8.42
N SER A 54 -5.94 -11.01 -8.31
CA SER A 54 -6.46 -12.30 -7.87
C SER A 54 -5.94 -13.46 -8.72
N ASP A 55 -5.81 -13.26 -10.03
CA ASP A 55 -5.38 -14.32 -10.95
C ASP A 55 -3.92 -14.73 -10.74
N SER A 56 -3.04 -13.79 -10.38
CA SER A 56 -1.62 -14.07 -10.13
C SER A 56 -1.37 -14.93 -8.88
N ARG A 57 -2.35 -15.04 -7.97
CA ARG A 57 -2.24 -15.85 -6.74
C ARG A 57 -2.56 -17.33 -6.94
N PHE A 58 -2.85 -17.76 -8.16
CA PHE A 58 -2.99 -19.17 -8.49
C PHE A 58 -1.72 -19.67 -9.18
N PRO A 59 -0.96 -20.58 -8.55
CA PRO A 59 0.00 -21.39 -9.27
C PRO A 59 -0.77 -22.20 -10.33
N GLU A 60 -0.23 -22.28 -11.55
CA GLU A 60 -0.78 -23.16 -12.58
C GLU A 60 -0.88 -24.59 -12.01
N GLY A 61 -2.09 -25.14 -11.92
CA GLY A 61 -2.34 -26.51 -11.49
C GLY A 61 -3.07 -26.70 -10.15
N GLU A 62 -3.30 -25.65 -9.35
CA GLU A 62 -4.10 -25.75 -8.12
C GLU A 62 -5.60 -25.46 -8.37
N THR A 63 -6.48 -26.33 -7.86
CA THR A 63 -7.92 -26.15 -7.93
C THR A 63 -8.39 -25.09 -6.94
N ARG A 64 -9.19 -24.13 -7.42
CA ARG A 64 -9.80 -23.10 -6.54
C ARG A 64 -10.62 -23.80 -5.45
N PRO A 65 -10.29 -23.63 -4.16
CA PRO A 65 -11.08 -24.23 -3.10
C PRO A 65 -12.50 -23.63 -3.12
N VAL A 66 -13.51 -24.50 -3.20
CA VAL A 66 -14.92 -24.10 -3.24
C VAL A 66 -15.25 -23.26 -1.99
N GLY A 67 -15.93 -22.13 -2.20
CA GLY A 67 -16.35 -21.22 -1.11
C GLY A 67 -15.32 -20.16 -0.70
N ARG A 68 -14.21 -19.99 -1.44
CA ARG A 68 -13.31 -18.83 -1.28
C ARG A 68 -13.47 -17.86 -2.45
N LEU A 69 -13.87 -16.63 -2.15
CA LEU A 69 -13.79 -15.52 -3.08
C LEU A 69 -12.41 -14.86 -2.94
N GLN A 70 -11.65 -14.82 -4.03
CA GLN A 70 -10.42 -14.04 -4.08
C GLN A 70 -10.71 -12.65 -4.60
N LEU A 71 -10.01 -11.68 -4.05
CA LEU A 71 -10.05 -10.28 -4.45
C LEU A 71 -8.62 -9.85 -4.77
N ASP A 72 -8.48 -8.82 -5.59
CA ASP A 72 -7.21 -8.15 -5.78
C ASP A 72 -6.71 -7.60 -4.44
N ALA A 73 -5.39 -7.62 -4.21
CA ALA A 73 -4.82 -6.97 -3.03
C ALA A 73 -4.02 -5.75 -3.46
N SER A 74 -4.50 -4.60 -3.00
CA SER A 74 -3.73 -3.37 -3.01
C SER A 74 -2.98 -3.26 -1.69
N TYR A 75 -1.66 -3.49 -1.73
CA TYR A 75 -0.78 -3.32 -0.59
C TYR A 75 -0.20 -1.91 -0.52
N SER A 76 -0.22 -1.17 -1.65
CA SER A 76 0.28 0.20 -1.70
C SER A 76 -0.61 1.13 -0.85
N PRO A 77 -0.04 1.84 0.13
CA PRO A 77 -0.77 2.85 0.87
C PRO A 77 -0.96 4.15 0.07
N ILE A 78 -0.31 4.26 -1.10
CA ILE A 78 -0.35 5.41 -1.99
C ILE A 78 -1.48 5.22 -3.02
N LYS A 79 -2.42 6.17 -3.05
CA LYS A 79 -3.53 6.20 -4.02
C LYS A 79 -3.13 6.87 -5.32
N ARG A 80 -2.46 8.02 -5.22
CA ARG A 80 -2.07 8.83 -6.37
C ARG A 80 -0.80 9.61 -6.07
N VAL A 81 0.06 9.71 -7.07
CA VAL A 81 1.23 10.58 -7.05
C VAL A 81 1.31 11.31 -8.39
N SER A 82 1.56 12.60 -8.35
CA SER A 82 1.89 13.42 -9.51
C SER A 82 3.04 14.35 -9.16
N TYR A 83 3.85 14.71 -10.14
CA TYR A 83 4.93 15.67 -9.95
C TYR A 83 5.00 16.64 -11.12
N THR A 84 5.55 17.82 -10.87
CA THR A 84 5.84 18.82 -11.89
C THR A 84 7.19 19.45 -11.57
N VAL A 85 7.97 19.73 -12.61
CA VAL A 85 9.25 20.42 -12.51
C VAL A 85 9.08 21.81 -13.07
N GLU A 86 9.36 22.81 -12.24
CA GLU A 86 9.26 24.22 -12.58
C GLU A 86 10.65 24.86 -12.55
N ASN A 87 10.89 25.87 -13.39
CA ASN A 87 12.11 26.66 -13.29
C ASN A 87 12.06 27.53 -12.02
N ALA A 88 13.11 27.43 -11.21
CA ALA A 88 13.29 28.22 -10.01
C ALA A 88 14.35 29.30 -10.27
N ARG A 89 14.02 30.55 -9.96
CA ARG A 89 15.03 31.60 -9.79
C ARG A 89 15.34 31.72 -8.30
N VAL A 90 16.57 31.39 -7.91
CA VAL A 90 17.08 31.64 -6.56
C VAL A 90 18.17 32.69 -6.68
N GLU A 91 17.88 33.89 -6.19
CA GLU A 91 18.76 35.06 -6.30
C GLU A 91 19.12 35.38 -7.77
N GLN A 92 20.40 35.30 -8.14
CA GLN A 92 20.88 35.51 -9.51
C GLN A 92 20.99 34.20 -10.33
N ARG A 93 20.73 33.03 -9.72
CA ARG A 93 20.74 31.74 -10.42
C ARG A 93 19.39 31.45 -11.02
N THR A 94 19.36 31.22 -12.34
CA THR A 94 18.14 30.90 -13.11
C THR A 94 18.13 29.47 -13.64
N ASP A 95 19.12 28.67 -13.26
CA ASP A 95 19.38 27.31 -13.73
C ASP A 95 18.98 26.25 -12.69
N LEU A 96 18.08 26.58 -11.77
CA LEU A 96 17.61 25.67 -10.74
C LEU A 96 16.24 25.12 -11.08
N ASP A 97 16.02 23.86 -10.74
CA ASP A 97 14.74 23.19 -10.87
C ASP A 97 14.04 23.12 -9.51
N LYS A 98 12.74 23.42 -9.50
CA LYS A 98 11.84 23.19 -8.37
C LYS A 98 10.95 22.00 -8.67
N LEU A 99 11.09 20.95 -7.86
CA LEU A 99 10.25 19.77 -7.92
C LEU A 99 9.05 19.95 -6.99
N VAL A 100 7.84 19.91 -7.55
CA VAL A 100 6.58 19.88 -6.82
C VAL A 100 6.01 18.48 -6.90
N ILE A 101 5.71 17.87 -5.75
CA ILE A 101 5.13 16.52 -5.66
C ILE A 101 3.78 16.62 -4.95
N ASP A 102 2.73 16.15 -5.61
CA ASP A 102 1.41 15.95 -5.03
C ASP A 102 1.22 14.47 -4.71
N LEU A 103 1.00 14.16 -3.44
CA LEU A 103 0.87 12.79 -2.94
C LEU A 103 -0.44 12.61 -2.19
N GLU A 104 -1.19 11.58 -2.54
CA GLU A 104 -2.43 11.19 -1.88
C GLU A 104 -2.31 9.77 -1.32
N THR A 105 -2.47 9.63 0.00
CA THR A 105 -2.42 8.33 0.70
C THR A 105 -3.82 7.86 1.08
N ASN A 106 -3.93 6.59 1.47
CA ASN A 106 -5.18 6.01 1.98
C ASN A 106 -5.38 6.20 3.50
N GLY A 107 -4.54 7.00 4.16
CA GLY A 107 -4.61 7.26 5.60
C GLY A 107 -3.84 6.25 6.47
N THR A 108 -3.30 5.17 5.91
CA THR A 108 -2.47 4.20 6.67
C THR A 108 -1.05 4.70 6.96
N VAL A 109 -0.59 5.69 6.19
CA VAL A 109 0.72 6.33 6.34
C VAL A 109 0.59 7.81 6.01
N ASP A 110 1.31 8.64 6.74
CA ASP A 110 1.39 10.07 6.45
C ASP A 110 2.15 10.29 5.12
N PRO A 111 1.70 11.21 4.26
CA PRO A 111 2.37 11.50 2.98
C PRO A 111 3.86 11.83 3.15
N GLU A 112 4.22 12.60 4.17
CA GLU A 112 5.61 12.97 4.45
C GLU A 112 6.45 11.74 4.84
N GLU A 113 5.90 10.86 5.69
CA GLU A 113 6.58 9.63 6.09
C GLU A 113 6.75 8.69 4.89
N ALA A 114 5.76 8.63 3.99
CA ALA A 114 5.86 7.86 2.76
C ALA A 114 7.02 8.34 1.86
N ILE A 115 7.18 9.66 1.69
CA ILE A 115 8.31 10.23 0.94
C ILE A 115 9.64 9.90 1.62
N ARG A 116 9.74 10.02 2.96
CA ARG A 116 10.96 9.63 3.69
C ARG A 116 11.31 8.17 3.50
N LYS A 117 10.33 7.26 3.63
CA LYS A 117 10.51 5.83 3.38
C LYS A 117 10.98 5.57 1.95
N ALA A 118 10.38 6.23 0.96
CA ALA A 118 10.78 6.10 -0.44
C ALA A 118 12.23 6.56 -0.68
N ALA A 119 12.63 7.70 -0.11
CA ALA A 119 14.00 8.21 -0.21
C ALA A 119 15.02 7.26 0.43
N THR A 120 14.73 6.70 1.60
CA THR A 120 15.59 5.70 2.26
C THR A 120 15.73 4.44 1.43
N ILE A 121 14.62 3.92 0.86
CA ILE A 121 14.67 2.75 -0.02
C ILE A 121 15.53 3.06 -1.25
N LEU A 122 15.33 4.21 -1.89
CA LEU A 122 16.11 4.61 -3.07
C LEU A 122 17.60 4.72 -2.75
N GLN A 123 17.97 5.35 -1.63
CA GLN A 123 19.35 5.45 -1.17
C GLN A 123 19.97 4.06 -0.99
N GLN A 124 19.27 3.13 -0.32
CA GLN A 124 19.74 1.76 -0.11
C GLN A 124 19.98 1.02 -1.43
N GLN A 125 19.11 1.20 -2.43
CA GLN A 125 19.30 0.59 -3.75
C GLN A 125 20.50 1.19 -4.50
N ILE A 126 20.72 2.51 -4.40
CA ILE A 126 21.86 3.18 -5.04
C ILE A 126 23.19 2.79 -4.37
N ALA A 127 23.20 2.62 -3.04
CA ALA A 127 24.42 2.32 -2.28
C ALA A 127 25.18 1.08 -2.80
N ILE A 128 24.44 0.07 -3.29
CA ILE A 128 25.02 -1.15 -3.89
C ILE A 128 25.97 -0.80 -5.04
N PHE A 129 25.61 0.16 -5.88
CA PHE A 129 26.45 0.58 -7.02
C PHE A 129 27.66 1.41 -6.60
N VAL A 130 27.55 2.17 -5.51
CA VAL A 130 28.66 2.98 -4.98
C VAL A 130 29.73 2.08 -4.36
N ASP A 131 29.32 1.04 -3.63
CA ASP A 131 30.27 0.12 -3.00
C ASP A 131 30.94 -0.80 -4.05
N LEU A 132 30.23 -1.20 -5.11
CA LEU A 132 30.81 -1.90 -6.26
C LEU A 132 31.99 -1.14 -6.91
N GLN A 133 31.99 0.20 -6.87
CA GLN A 133 33.08 1.01 -7.40
C GLN A 133 34.33 1.01 -6.50
N LYS A 134 34.18 0.79 -5.19
CA LYS A 134 35.33 0.77 -4.25
C LYS A 134 36.21 -0.46 -4.45
N ASP A 135 35.60 -1.60 -4.78
CA ASP A 135 36.30 -2.87 -5.03
C ASP A 135 37.09 -2.90 -6.35
N GLN A 136 36.92 -1.90 -7.22
CA GLN A 136 37.66 -1.79 -8.49
C GLN A 136 38.90 -0.91 -8.42
N THR A 137 39.30 -0.42 -7.23
CA THR A 137 40.60 0.27 -7.10
C THR A 137 41.71 -0.79 -7.21
N PRO A 138 42.53 -0.81 -8.27
CA PRO A 138 43.64 -1.75 -8.35
C PRO A 138 44.58 -1.42 -7.19
N VAL A 139 44.88 -2.42 -6.36
CA VAL A 139 45.99 -2.32 -5.42
C VAL A 139 47.24 -2.16 -6.27
N ALA A 140 47.72 -0.92 -6.41
CA ALA A 140 48.99 -0.65 -7.06
C ALA A 140 50.08 -1.39 -6.27
N GLN A 141 50.67 -2.41 -6.89
CA GLN A 141 51.88 -3.10 -6.44
C GLN A 141 53.11 -2.28 -6.82
#